data_AF-A0A2V3A5M6-F1
#
_entry.id   AF-A0A2V3A5M6-F1
#
_cell.length_a   1.000
_cell.length_b   1.000
_cell.length_c   1.000
_cell.angle_alpha   90.00
_cell.angle_beta   90.00
_cell.angle_gamma   90.00
#
_symmetry.space_group_name_H-M   'P 1'
#
loop_
_entity.id
_entity.type
_entity.pdbx_description
1 polymer ?
#
loop_
_entity_poly.entity_id
_entity_poly.type
_entity_poly.pdbx_seq_one_letter_code
_entity_poly.pdbx_strand_id
1 'polypeptide(L)'
;MPNNIEGRGLTDREMLQLCLELEKGRCRSISNTMLETSHGELREIYHQCFNNANSSQYTLYGILNEKGWYKTNLASTDEITKVQEFMQNNLHPDNQF
;
A
#
# COMPACT_ATOMS: atom_id res chain seq x y z
N MET A 1 9.87 19.67 -7.59
CA MET A 1 8.71 20.58 -7.78
C MET A 1 8.92 21.78 -6.86
N PRO A 2 8.66 23.03 -7.30
CA PRO A 2 8.77 24.19 -6.43
C PRO A 2 7.75 24.05 -5.30
N ASN A 3 8.19 24.25 -4.06
CA ASN A 3 7.35 24.12 -2.88
C ASN A 3 6.42 25.35 -2.82
N ASN A 4 5.16 25.19 -3.24
CA ASN A 4 4.18 26.27 -3.35
C ASN A 4 3.54 26.69 -2.01
N ILE A 5 4.28 26.48 -0.90
CA ILE A 5 3.82 26.63 0.49
C ILE A 5 3.91 28.08 1.00
N GLU A 6 4.37 29.04 0.19
CA GLU A 6 4.38 30.45 0.60
C GLU A 6 2.95 30.95 0.90
N GLY A 7 2.57 30.91 2.19
CA GLY A 7 1.37 31.50 2.76
C GLY A 7 0.05 30.76 2.59
N ARG A 8 -0.03 29.65 1.83
CA ARG A 8 -1.27 28.88 1.66
C ARG A 8 -1.25 27.55 2.39
N GLY A 9 -2.41 27.16 2.95
CA GLY A 9 -2.61 25.82 3.50
C GLY A 9 -2.60 24.74 2.42
N LEU A 10 -2.51 23.47 2.86
CA LEU A 10 -2.66 22.32 1.97
C LEU A 10 -4.07 22.30 1.37
N THR A 11 -4.17 22.04 0.07
CA THR A 11 -5.46 21.69 -0.53
C THR A 11 -5.93 20.32 -0.05
N ASP A 12 -7.22 20.02 -0.17
CA ASP A 12 -7.78 18.69 0.12
C ASP A 12 -7.04 17.57 -0.61
N ARG A 13 -6.64 17.82 -1.86
CA ARG A 13 -5.86 16.86 -2.65
C ARG A 13 -4.49 16.61 -2.03
N GLU A 14 -3.78 17.67 -1.66
CA GLU A 14 -2.45 17.57 -1.03
C GLU A 14 -2.54 16.91 0.35
N MET A 15 -3.58 17.22 1.11
CA MET A 15 -3.83 16.62 2.43
C MET A 15 -4.14 15.13 2.32
N LEU A 16 -5.07 14.73 1.44
CA LEU A 16 -5.39 13.31 1.23
C LEU A 16 -4.22 12.53 0.65
N GLN A 17 -3.45 13.13 -0.27
CA GLN A 17 -2.22 12.51 -0.78
C GLN A 17 -1.19 12.31 0.33
N LEU A 18 -1.01 13.30 1.21
CA LEU A 18 -0.13 13.18 2.37
C LEU A 18 -0.60 12.05 3.29
N CYS A 19 -1.89 12.00 3.63
CA CYS A 19 -2.46 10.92 4.43
C CYS A 19 -2.23 9.55 3.79
N LEU A 20 -2.42 9.43 2.47
CA LEU A 20 -2.18 8.19 1.73
C LEU A 20 -0.71 7.74 1.86
N GLU A 21 0.24 8.65 1.69
CA GLU A 21 1.67 8.33 1.82
C GLU A 21 2.06 7.98 3.27
N LEU A 22 1.46 8.63 4.26
CA LEU A 22 1.66 8.30 5.67
C LEU A 22 1.17 6.89 6.00
N GLU A 23 -0.02 6.49 5.53
CA GLU A 23 -0.54 5.15 5.78
C GLU A 23 0.27 4.07 5.03
N LYS A 24 0.76 4.35 3.81
CA LYS A 24 1.73 3.47 3.12
C LYS A 24 3.01 3.29 3.94
N GLY A 25 3.54 4.38 4.49
CA GLY A 25 4.73 4.35 5.35
C GLY A 25 4.50 3.54 6.63
N ARG A 26 3.33 3.71 7.27
CA ARG A 26 2.92 2.93 8.44
C ARG A 26 2.84 1.44 8.14
N CYS A 27 2.18 1.06 7.05
CA CYS A 27 2.09 -0.35 6.64
C CYS A 27 3.49 -0.97 6.52
N ARG A 28 4.40 -0.33 5.77
CA ARG A 28 5.78 -0.81 5.60
C ARG A 28 6.52 -0.97 6.92
N SER A 29 6.43 0.03 7.79
CA SER A 29 7.12 0.02 9.10
C SER A 29 6.60 -1.11 9.99
N ILE A 30 5.28 -1.24 10.12
CA ILE A 30 4.65 -2.27 10.95
C ILE A 30 4.98 -3.67 10.42
N SER A 31 4.93 -3.88 9.10
CA SER A 31 5.30 -5.16 8.49
C SER A 31 6.71 -5.59 8.86
N ASN A 32 7.68 -4.67 8.81
CA ASN A 32 9.06 -4.97 9.21
C ASN A 32 9.13 -5.36 10.70
N THR A 33 8.48 -4.59 11.58
CA THR A 33 8.45 -4.91 13.02
C THR A 33 7.82 -6.28 13.31
N MET A 34 6.76 -6.65 12.59
CA MET A 34 6.11 -7.97 12.74
C MET A 34 7.00 -9.15 12.33
N LEU A 35 7.98 -8.92 11.45
CA LEU A 35 8.95 -9.94 11.03
C LEU A 35 10.09 -10.08 12.05
N GLU A 36 10.42 -9.01 12.76
CA GLU A 36 11.55 -8.96 13.69
C GLU A 36 11.15 -9.22 15.16
N THR A 37 9.86 -9.13 15.50
CA THR A 37 9.40 -9.34 16.88
C THR A 37 9.34 -10.82 17.27
N SER A 38 9.95 -11.16 18.40
CA SER A 38 9.91 -12.51 18.98
C SER A 38 8.74 -12.72 19.96
N HIS A 39 8.06 -11.64 20.36
CA HIS A 39 6.99 -11.70 21.37
C HIS A 39 5.62 -11.84 20.70
N GLY A 40 4.93 -12.97 20.95
CA GLY A 40 3.67 -13.31 20.28
C GLY A 40 2.56 -12.27 20.47
N GLU A 41 2.30 -11.83 21.69
CA GLU A 41 1.23 -10.84 21.95
C GLU A 41 1.52 -9.49 21.29
N LEU A 42 2.78 -9.04 21.31
CA LEU A 42 3.20 -7.82 20.65
C LEU A 42 3.03 -7.93 19.13
N ARG A 43 3.31 -9.11 18.56
CA ARG A 43 3.05 -9.39 17.15
C ARG A 43 1.57 -9.25 16.80
N GLU A 44 0.68 -9.72 17.65
CA GLU A 44 -0.76 -9.61 17.44
C GLU A 44 -1.25 -8.16 17.52
N ILE A 45 -0.71 -7.37 18.45
CA ILE A 45 -0.97 -5.91 18.51
C ILE A 45 -0.55 -5.25 17.20
N TYR A 46 0.65 -5.55 16.71
CA TYR A 46 1.12 -4.99 15.43
C TYR A 46 0.28 -5.46 14.24
N HIS A 47 -0.20 -6.71 14.24
CA HIS A 47 -1.10 -7.20 13.21
C HIS A 47 -2.42 -6.40 13.16
N GLN A 48 -3.00 -6.09 14.32
CA GLN A 48 -4.19 -5.23 14.40
C GLN A 48 -3.90 -3.80 13.89
N CYS A 49 -2.76 -3.21 14.29
CA CYS A 49 -2.34 -1.91 13.77
C CYS A 49 -2.14 -1.92 12.25
N PHE A 50 -1.54 -2.98 11.71
CA PHE A 50 -1.35 -3.16 10.28
C PHE A 50 -2.68 -3.19 9.54
N ASN A 51 -3.63 -3.98 10.02
CA ASN A 51 -4.95 -4.11 9.39
C ASN A 51 -5.71 -2.77 9.37
N ASN A 52 -5.60 -1.99 10.45
CA ASN A 52 -6.19 -0.65 10.52
C ASN A 52 -5.55 0.33 9.53
N ALA A 53 -4.21 0.37 9.48
CA ALA A 53 -3.47 1.22 8.54
C ALA A 53 -3.76 0.81 7.08
N ASN A 54 -3.78 -0.48 6.79
CA ASN A 54 -4.07 -1.02 5.46
C ASN A 54 -5.49 -0.67 4.99
N SER A 55 -6.49 -0.83 5.87
CA SER A 55 -7.88 -0.45 5.56
C SER A 55 -8.03 1.06 5.32
N SER A 56 -7.33 1.88 6.12
CA SER A 56 -7.32 3.33 5.96
C SER A 56 -6.66 3.75 4.64
N GLN A 57 -5.51 3.15 4.32
CA GLN A 57 -4.81 3.35 3.05
C GLN A 57 -5.70 3.03 1.86
N TYR A 58 -6.40 1.89 1.89
CA TYR A 58 -7.30 1.47 0.81
C TYR A 58 -8.47 2.43 0.63
N THR A 59 -9.07 2.91 1.73
CA THR A 59 -10.13 3.91 1.71
C THR A 59 -9.64 5.23 1.10
N LEU A 60 -8.47 5.73 1.52
CA LEU A 60 -7.87 6.95 0.98
C LEU A 60 -7.58 6.84 -0.52
N TYR A 61 -7.08 5.68 -0.95
CA TYR A 61 -6.87 5.39 -2.37
C TYR A 61 -8.18 5.45 -3.16
N GLY A 62 -9.25 4.84 -2.65
CA GLY A 62 -10.58 4.90 -3.25
C GLY A 62 -11.08 6.33 -3.44
N ILE A 63 -11.00 7.16 -2.39
CA ILE A 63 -11.41 8.57 -2.44
C ILE A 63 -10.59 9.35 -3.49
N LEU A 64 -9.27 9.16 -3.50
CA LEU A 64 -8.40 9.85 -4.46
C LEU A 64 -8.66 9.39 -5.90
N ASN A 65 -8.98 8.12 -6.12
CA ASN A 65 -9.34 7.57 -7.42
C ASN A 65 -10.70 8.10 -7.91
N GLU A 66 -11.73 8.08 -7.06
CA GLU A 66 -13.07 8.62 -7.37
C GLU A 66 -13.04 10.11 -7.75
N LYS A 67 -12.16 10.89 -7.10
CA LYS A 67 -11.96 12.31 -7.42
C LYS A 67 -11.05 12.56 -8.64
N GLY A 68 -10.54 11.50 -9.27
CA GLY A 68 -9.60 11.59 -10.40
C GLY A 68 -8.22 12.16 -10.03
N TRP A 69 -7.88 12.17 -8.74
CA TRP A 69 -6.64 12.71 -8.20
C TRP A 69 -5.50 11.70 -8.17
N TYR A 70 -5.83 10.41 -8.20
CA TYR A 70 -4.90 9.29 -8.33
C TYR A 70 -5.13 8.58 -9.65
N LYS A 71 -4.14 8.61 -10.55
CA LYS A 71 -4.22 7.94 -11.85
C LYS A 71 -3.44 6.63 -11.79
N THR A 72 -4.14 5.53 -11.96
CA THR A 72 -3.57 4.19 -12.11
C THR A 72 -4.21 3.51 -13.31
N ASN A 73 -3.44 2.69 -14.01
CA ASN A 73 -4.00 1.79 -15.01
C ASN A 73 -4.51 0.54 -14.28
N LEU A 74 -5.73 0.13 -14.58
CA LEU A 74 -6.21 -1.19 -14.17
C LEU A 74 -5.45 -2.23 -14.98
N ALA A 75 -4.98 -3.28 -14.32
CA ALA A 75 -4.44 -4.44 -15.02
C ALA A 75 -5.58 -5.13 -15.79
N SER A 76 -5.32 -5.49 -17.04
CA SER A 76 -6.19 -6.38 -17.80
C SER A 76 -6.19 -7.78 -17.18
N THR A 77 -7.23 -8.57 -17.45
CA THR A 77 -7.31 -9.97 -17.01
C THR A 77 -6.10 -10.76 -17.52
N ASP A 78 -5.67 -10.54 -18.76
CA ASP A 78 -4.51 -11.20 -19.35
C ASP A 78 -3.21 -10.88 -18.59
N GLU A 79 -3.01 -9.62 -18.19
CA GLU A 79 -1.87 -9.22 -17.37
C GLU A 79 -1.89 -9.87 -15.98
N ILE A 80 -3.06 -9.98 -15.37
CA ILE A 80 -3.22 -10.65 -14.07
C ILE A 80 -2.87 -12.14 -14.20
N THR A 81 -3.44 -12.85 -15.18
CA THR A 81 -3.17 -14.27 -15.42
C THR A 81 -1.69 -14.53 -15.67
N LYS A 82 -1.06 -13.71 -16.51
CA LYS A 82 0.38 -13.83 -16.79
C LYS A 82 1.25 -13.67 -15.54
N VAL A 83 0.92 -12.73 -14.65
CA VAL A 83 1.66 -12.55 -13.40
C VAL A 83 1.44 -13.74 -12.45
N GLN A 84 0.23 -14.29 -12.38
CA GLN A 84 -0.05 -15.49 -11.58
C GLN A 84 0.77 -16.70 -12.06
N GLU A 85 0.87 -16.91 -13.39
CA GLU A 85 1.72 -17.95 -13.98
C GLU A 85 3.20 -17.77 -13.60
N PHE A 86 3.72 -16.54 -13.69
CA PHE A 86 5.09 -16.24 -13.26
C PHE A 86 5.33 -16.56 -11.78
N MET A 87 4.36 -16.25 -10.91
CA MET A 87 4.48 -16.58 -9.49
C MET A 87 4.50 -18.09 -9.25
N GLN A 88 3.64 -18.86 -9.91
CA GLN A 88 3.64 -20.33 -9.81
C GLN A 88 4.98 -20.93 -10.24
N ASN A 89 5.55 -20.40 -11.33
CA ASN A 89 6.86 -20.86 -11.81
C ASN A 89 8.00 -20.53 -10.82
N ASN A 90 7.95 -19.36 -10.18
CA ASN A 90 8.93 -18.97 -9.17
C ASN A 90 8.84 -19.81 -7.88
N LEU A 91 7.65 -20.32 -7.55
CA LEU A 91 7.42 -21.20 -6.39
C LEU A 91 7.85 -22.65 -6.66
N HIS A 92 7.81 -23.09 -7.92
CA HIS A 92 8.14 -24.46 -8.34
C HIS A 92 9.03 -24.50 -9.58
N PRO A 93 10.27 -23.98 -9.50
CA PRO A 93 11.18 -23.91 -10.65
C PRO A 93 11.57 -25.30 -11.19
N ASP A 94 11.55 -26.33 -10.33
CA ASP A 94 12.01 -27.68 -10.67
C ASP A 94 10.98 -28.51 -11.46
N ASN A 95 9.72 -28.08 -11.55
CA ASN A 95 8.66 -28.80 -12.29
C ASN A 95 8.63 -28.46 -13.80
N GLN A 96 9.61 -27.68 -14.29
CA GLN A 96 9.69 -27.26 -15.70
C GLN A 96 10.76 -27.99 -16.52
N PHE A 97 11.38 -29.05 -15.95
CA PHE A 97 12.34 -29.92 -16.65
C PHE A 97 11.90 -31.39 -16.65
#